data_AF-A0A2L2Y636-F1
#
_entry.id   AF-A0A2L2Y636-F1
#
_cell.length_a   1.000
_cell.length_b   1.000
_cell.length_c   1.000
_cell.angle_alpha   90.00
_cell.angle_beta   90.00
_cell.angle_gamma   90.00
#
_symmetry.space_group_name_H-M   'P 1'
#
loop_
_entity.id
_entity.type
_entity.pdbx_description
1 polymer ?
#
loop_
_entity_poly.entity_id
_entity_poly.type
_entity_poly.pdbx_seq_one_letter_code
_entity_poly.pdbx_strand_id
1 'polypeptide(L)' 'MAHFSYLTEEQQNGLRATAEAIVAPGNGILAADESTATVGKRFANIGVENTEENRRV' A
#
# COMPACT_ATOMS: atom_id res chain seq x y z
N MET A 1 15.49 32.79 9.18
CA MET A 1 16.16 31.48 9.24
C MET A 1 15.09 30.41 9.07
N ALA A 2 15.17 29.61 8.01
CA ALA A 2 14.25 28.49 7.84
C ALA A 2 14.60 27.42 8.89
N HIS A 3 13.64 27.07 9.75
CA HIS A 3 13.80 26.00 10.72
C HIS A 3 13.55 24.67 10.00
N PHE A 4 14.61 24.00 9.55
CA PHE A 4 14.50 22.65 9.02
C PHE A 4 14.48 21.68 10.20
N SER A 5 13.30 21.14 10.49
CA SER A 5 13.17 20.00 11.41
C SER A 5 13.35 18.73 10.60
N TYR A 6 14.49 18.06 10.75
CA TYR A 6 14.69 16.73 10.18
C TYR A 6 14.08 15.68 11.12
N LEU A 7 13.72 14.53 10.54
CA LEU A 7 13.41 13.34 11.32
C LEU A 7 14.63 12.91 12.13
N THR A 8 14.40 12.24 13.26
CA THR A 8 15.50 11.67 14.04
C THR A 8 16.26 10.64 13.21
N GLU A 9 17.52 10.38 13.56
CA GLU A 9 18.34 9.36 12.89
C GLU A 9 17.64 7.99 12.88
N GLU A 10 17.00 7.64 14.00
CA GLU A 10 16.21 6.41 14.13
C GLU A 10 15.05 6.34 13.12
N GLN A 11 14.28 7.43 12.97
CA GLN A 11 13.19 7.51 12.00
C GLN A 11 13.71 7.41 10.56
N GLN A 12 14.83 8.06 10.26
CA GLN A 12 15.45 8.00 8.93
C GLN A 12 15.94 6.58 8.60
N ASN A 13 16.56 5.90 9.58
CA ASN A 13 17.02 4.53 9.43
C ASN A 13 15.85 3.56 9.23
N GLY A 14 14.74 3.74 9.96
CA GLY A 14 13.52 2.94 9.78
C GLY A 14 12.91 3.08 8.38
N LEU A 15 12.83 4.32 7.86
CA LEU A 15 12.34 4.57 6.50
C LEU A 15 13.29 3.99 5.44
N ARG A 16 14.61 4.13 5.63
CA ARG A 16 15.61 3.57 4.72
C ARG A 16 15.51 2.05 4.64
N ALA A 17 15.48 1.36 5.78
CA ALA A 17 15.35 -0.09 5.83
C ALA A 17 14.06 -0.58 5.14
N THR A 18 12.94 0.12 5.35
CA THR A 18 11.67 -0.19 4.69
C THR A 18 11.77 -0.01 3.18
N ALA A 19 12.34 1.11 2.71
CA ALA A 19 12.50 1.37 1.28
C ALA A 19 13.41 0.33 0.60
N GLU A 20 14.53 -0.05 1.24
CA GLU A 20 15.43 -1.09 0.75
C GLU A 20 14.73 -2.45 0.62
N ALA A 21 13.87 -2.81 1.58
CA ALA A 21 13.09 -4.04 1.51
C ALA A 21 12.06 -4.03 0.36
N ILE A 22 11.42 -2.88 0.10
CA ILE A 22 10.44 -2.71 -1.00
C ILE A 22 11.12 -2.91 -2.37
N VAL A 23 12.36 -2.45 -2.54
CA VAL A 23 13.06 -2.44 -3.85
C VAL A 23 14.06 -3.59 -4.04
N ALA A 24 14.03 -4.60 -3.17
CA ALA A 24 14.94 -5.73 -3.25
C ALA A 24 14.85 -6.45 -4.62
N PRO A 25 15.97 -6.92 -5.21
CA PRO A 25 15.98 -7.56 -6.51
C PRO A 25 15.03 -8.77 -6.58
N GLY A 26 14.19 -8.80 -7.62
CA GLY A 26 13.20 -9.87 -7.81
C GLY A 26 11.89 -9.66 -7.05
N ASN A 27 11.76 -8.62 -6.22
CA ASN A 27 10.49 -8.23 -5.59
C ASN A 27 9.77 -7.11 -6.37
N GLY A 28 8.49 -6.94 -6.07
CA GLY A 28 7.64 -5.89 -6.63
C GLY A 28 6.50 -5.54 -5.68
N ILE A 29 5.65 -4.58 -6.09
CA ILE A 29 4.53 -4.07 -5.29
C ILE A 29 3.22 -4.58 -5.89
N LEU A 30 2.40 -5.26 -5.07
CA LEU A 30 1.00 -5.52 -5.38
C LEU A 30 0.15 -4.35 -4.88
N ALA A 31 -0.42 -3.58 -5.80
CA ALA A 31 -1.39 -2.54 -5.48
C ALA A 31 -2.79 -3.15 -5.32
N ALA A 32 -3.19 -3.41 -4.07
CA ALA A 32 -4.51 -3.92 -3.67
C ALA A 32 -5.36 -2.84 -2.96
N ASP A 33 -5.07 -1.56 -3.22
CA ASP A 33 -5.65 -0.37 -2.59
C ASP A 33 -6.92 0.13 -3.32
N GLU A 34 -7.68 -0.79 -3.90
CA GLU A 34 -8.84 -0.44 -4.70
C GLU A 34 -9.99 0.11 -3.85
N SER A 35 -10.55 1.25 -4.25
CA SER A 35 -11.75 1.79 -3.60
C SER A 35 -12.92 0.81 -3.67
N THR A 36 -13.88 0.92 -2.74
CA THR A 36 -15.11 0.12 -2.73
C THR A 36 -15.86 0.15 -4.07
N ALA A 37 -15.84 1.29 -4.77
CA ALA A 37 -16.46 1.43 -6.09
C ALA A 37 -15.67 0.70 -7.18
N THR A 38 -14.34 0.76 -7.14
CA THR A 38 -13.46 0.09 -8.12
C THR A 38 -13.55 -1.43 -7.99
N VAL A 39 -13.38 -1.97 -6.78
CA VAL A 39 -13.46 -3.41 -6.53
C VAL A 39 -14.86 -3.95 -6.81
N GLY A 40 -15.91 -3.15 -6.58
CA GLY A 40 -17.28 -3.51 -6.94
C GLY A 40 -17.47 -3.78 -8.43
N LYS A 41 -16.83 -2.98 -9.30
CA LYS A 41 -16.84 -3.24 -10.76
C LYS A 41 -16.12 -4.53 -11.11
N ARG A 42 -15.03 -4.86 -10.41
CA ARG A 42 -14.31 -6.14 -10.62
C ARG A 42 -15.15 -7.34 -10.19
N PHE A 43 -15.79 -7.25 -9.03
CA PHE A 43 -16.65 -8.31 -8.52
C PHE A 43 -17.87 -8.54 -9.40
N ALA A 44 -18.48 -7.47 -9.93
CA ALA A 44 -19.57 -7.58 -10.89
C ALA A 44 -19.17 -8.39 -12.14
N ASN A 45 -17.94 -8.22 -12.64
CA ASN A 45 -17.44 -8.96 -13.81
C ASN A 45 -17.28 -10.47 -13.56
N ILE A 46 -17.19 -10.90 -12.30
CA ILE A 46 -17.05 -12.30 -11.90
C ILE A 46 -18.28 -12.83 -11.15
N GLY A 47 -19.38 -12.06 -11.09
CA GLY A 47 -20.63 -12.47 -10.44
C GLY A 47 -20.59 -12.51 -8.92
N VAL A 48 -19.68 -11.76 -8.28
CA VAL A 48 -19.54 -11.69 -6.82
C VAL A 48 -20.22 -10.43 -6.28
N GLU A 49 -20.89 -10.53 -5.13
CA GLU A 49 -21.50 -9.38 -4.46
C GLU A 49 -20.44 -8.50 -3.77
N ASN A 50 -20.59 -7.18 -3.82
CA ASN A 50 -19.64 -6.24 -3.20
C ASN A 50 -19.90 -6.04 -1.69
N THR A 51 -19.76 -7.11 -0.91
CA THR A 51 -19.83 -7.07 0.56
C THR A 51 -18.44 -6.86 1.16
N GLU A 52 -18.37 -6.46 2.43
CA GLU A 52 -17.10 -6.34 3.16
C GLU A 52 -16.38 -7.70 3.24
N GLU A 53 -17.12 -8.77 3.54
CA GLU A 53 -16.56 -10.11 3.63
C GLU A 53 -15.95 -10.56 2.31
N ASN A 54 -16.61 -10.30 1.18
CA ASN A 54 -16.05 -10.66 -0.12
C ASN A 54 -14.82 -9.83 -0.49
N ARG A 55 -14.63 -8.62 0.06
CA ARG A 55 -13.41 -7.82 -0.14
C ARG A 55 -12.26 -8.24 0.79
N ARG A 56 -12.55 -8.95 1.88
CA ARG A 56 -11.57 -9.41 2.87
C ARG A 56 -10.78 -10.62 2.37
N VAL A 57 -11.41 -11.46 1.55
CA VAL A 57 -10.87 -12.71 1.00
C VAL A 57 -10.18 -12.49 -0.34
#